data_AF-A0A0V0GUQ5-F1
#
_entry.id   AF-A0A0V0GUQ5-F1
#
_cell.length_a   1.000
_cell.length_b   1.000
_cell.length_c   1.000
_cell.angle_alpha   90.00
_cell.angle_beta   90.00
_cell.angle_gamma   90.00
#
_symmetry.space_group_name_H-M   'P 1'
#
loop_
_entity.id
_entity.type
_entity.pdbx_description
1 polymer ?
#
loop_
_entity_poly.entity_id
_entity_poly.type
_entity_poly.pdbx_seq_one_letter_code
_entity_poly.pdbx_strand_id
1 'polypeptide(L)'
;MAVVKAQAMASLGKLGDAIRAMLSEFETAVQKDSSKVVLGGGIHPLTRYVMNFLVFLGDYSGAISDIVVDCSPMSIQMLSESCYLSPTSGDGDSPSSPIVVRLTWLVLVLLCKLDGKAQLYKDVGLSYLFLANNLNYVILKVRESNLKLLLGSEWISKHEMKVKEYMSKYERTG
;
A
#
# COMPACT_ATOMS: atom_id res chain seq x y z
N MET A 1 -39.69 14.38 -7.70
CA MET A 1 -38.92 13.10 -7.66
C MET A 1 -37.76 13.07 -8.65
N ALA A 2 -37.95 13.31 -9.96
CA ALA A 2 -36.87 13.25 -10.95
C ALA A 2 -35.71 14.24 -10.69
N VAL A 3 -36.00 15.49 -10.31
CA VAL A 3 -34.99 16.50 -10.00
C VAL A 3 -34.13 16.12 -8.78
N VAL A 4 -34.76 15.59 -7.73
CA VAL A 4 -34.05 15.14 -6.52
C VAL A 4 -33.13 13.96 -6.85
N LYS A 5 -33.60 13.00 -7.65
CA LYS A 5 -32.78 11.87 -8.10
C LYS A 5 -31.58 12.34 -8.94
N ALA A 6 -31.78 13.27 -9.87
CA ALA A 6 -30.69 13.83 -10.67
C ALA A 6 -29.65 14.57 -9.82
N GLN A 7 -30.10 15.36 -8.84
CA GLN A 7 -29.21 16.08 -7.93
C GLN A 7 -28.39 15.11 -7.05
N ALA A 8 -29.00 14.03 -6.56
CA ALA A 8 -28.30 13.01 -5.79
C ALA A 8 -27.21 12.32 -6.62
N MET A 9 -27.51 11.93 -7.86
CA MET A 9 -26.53 11.33 -8.79
C MET A 9 -25.38 12.29 -9.10
N ALA A 10 -25.67 13.57 -9.36
CA ALA A 10 -24.64 14.58 -9.61
C ALA A 10 -23.74 14.81 -8.39
N SER A 11 -24.30 14.77 -7.18
CA SER A 11 -23.54 14.91 -5.93
C SER A 11 -22.65 13.68 -5.69
N LEU A 12 -23.15 12.48 -5.99
CA LEU A 12 -22.37 11.25 -5.92
C LEU A 12 -21.18 11.27 -6.89
N GLY A 13 -21.39 11.75 -8.13
CA GLY A 13 -20.30 11.92 -9.10
C GLY A 13 -19.20 12.86 -8.59
N LYS A 14 -19.57 14.04 -8.09
CA LYS A 14 -18.63 15.00 -7.50
C LYS A 14 -17.88 14.43 -6.29
N LEU A 15 -18.56 13.67 -5.44
CA LEU A 15 -17.93 12.99 -4.31
C LEU A 15 -16.89 11.96 -4.81
N GLY A 16 -17.22 11.22 -5.87
CA GLY A 16 -16.29 10.29 -6.49
C GLY A 16 -15.06 10.98 -7.06
N ASP A 17 -15.22 12.08 -7.78
CA ASP A 17 -14.11 12.89 -8.27
C ASP A 17 -13.20 13.36 -7.13
N ALA A 18 -13.79 13.85 -6.04
CA ALA A 18 -13.05 14.31 -4.86
C ALA A 18 -12.26 13.18 -4.18
N ILE A 19 -12.86 11.99 -4.04
CA ILE A 19 -12.18 10.81 -3.47
C ILE A 19 -11.02 10.37 -4.36
N ARG A 20 -11.22 10.32 -5.69
CA ARG A 20 -10.17 9.96 -6.65
C ARG A 20 -9.01 10.95 -6.60
N ALA A 21 -9.31 12.25 -6.54
CA ALA A 21 -8.30 13.30 -6.37
C ALA A 21 -7.53 13.13 -5.05
N MET A 22 -8.23 12.94 -3.93
CA MET A 22 -7.62 12.73 -2.61
C MET A 22 -6.69 11.50 -2.59
N LEU A 23 -7.10 10.38 -3.19
CA LEU A 23 -6.26 9.18 -3.29
C LEU A 23 -5.02 9.40 -4.15
N SER A 24 -5.11 10.24 -5.19
CA SER A 24 -4.00 10.58 -6.07
C SER A 24 -3.02 11.55 -5.42
N GLU A 25 -3.54 12.54 -4.68
CA GLU A 25 -2.75 13.44 -3.85
C GLU A 25 -2.04 12.70 -2.72
N PHE A 26 -2.74 11.77 -2.06
CA PHE A 26 -2.17 10.92 -1.02
C PHE A 26 -1.00 10.08 -1.58
N GLU A 27 -1.19 9.41 -2.72
CA GLU A 27 -0.12 8.68 -3.41
C GLU A 27 1.09 9.58 -3.69
N THR A 28 0.83 10.76 -4.26
CA THR A 28 1.86 11.75 -4.57
C THR A 28 2.62 12.21 -3.33
N ALA A 29 1.91 12.44 -2.21
CA ALA A 29 2.51 12.83 -0.94
C ALA A 29 3.44 11.73 -0.39
N VAL A 30 3.04 10.46 -0.49
CA VAL A 30 3.90 9.32 -0.10
C VAL A 30 5.15 9.26 -0.98
N GLN A 31 5.00 9.37 -2.30
CA GLN A 31 6.13 9.35 -3.24
C GLN A 31 7.10 10.51 -3.00
N LYS A 32 6.59 11.70 -2.69
CA LYS A 32 7.38 12.91 -2.45
C LYS A 32 7.91 13.06 -1.03
N ASP A 33 7.56 12.14 -0.12
CA ASP A 33 7.97 12.23 1.29
C ASP A 33 9.49 12.38 1.45
N SER A 34 9.92 13.44 2.10
CA SER A 34 11.32 13.85 2.27
C SER A 34 11.78 13.79 3.73
N SER A 35 10.98 13.18 4.62
CA SER A 35 11.36 13.06 6.02
C SER A 35 12.64 12.23 6.18
N LYS A 36 13.43 12.57 7.21
CA LYS A 36 14.70 11.91 7.50
C LYS A 36 14.48 10.45 7.91
N VAL A 37 15.47 9.62 7.59
CA VAL A 37 15.53 8.23 8.05
C VAL A 37 15.61 8.14 9.58
N VAL A 38 15.10 7.05 10.14
CA VAL A 38 15.09 6.81 11.59
C VAL A 38 16.47 6.32 12.03
N LEU A 39 17.06 6.95 13.03
CA LEU A 39 18.32 6.47 13.61
C LEU A 39 18.13 5.05 14.16
N GLY A 40 18.98 4.11 13.75
CA GLY A 40 18.92 2.72 14.20
C GLY A 40 17.95 1.80 13.45
N GLY A 41 17.38 2.24 12.31
CA GLY A 41 16.61 1.34 11.44
C GLY A 41 15.24 0.95 12.00
N GLY A 42 14.64 1.78 12.86
CA GLY A 42 13.31 1.53 13.42
C GLY A 42 12.15 1.75 12.42
N ILE A 43 10.93 1.58 12.92
CA ILE A 43 9.71 1.84 12.15
C ILE A 43 9.62 3.34 11.81
N HIS A 44 9.49 3.65 10.53
CA HIS A 44 9.41 5.00 10.02
C HIS A 44 8.01 5.62 10.27
N PRO A 45 7.92 6.92 10.63
CA PRO A 45 6.63 7.60 10.81
C PRO A 45 5.70 7.51 9.59
N LEU A 46 6.26 7.64 8.38
CA LEU A 46 5.52 7.45 7.11
C LEU A 46 4.80 6.08 7.07
N THR A 47 5.48 5.01 7.47
CA THR A 47 4.90 3.65 7.49
C THR A 47 3.69 3.59 8.41
N ARG A 48 3.78 4.20 9.60
CA ARG A 48 2.65 4.26 10.53
C ARG A 48 1.49 5.07 9.97
N TYR A 49 1.79 6.25 9.43
CA TYR A 49 0.78 7.14 8.87
C TYR A 49 0.03 6.48 7.72
N VAL A 50 0.76 5.96 6.74
CA VAL A 50 0.16 5.33 5.56
C VAL A 50 -0.65 4.11 5.95
N MET A 51 -0.11 3.22 6.78
CA MET A 51 -0.85 2.02 7.18
C MET A 51 -2.09 2.34 8.01
N ASN A 52 -2.05 3.34 8.90
CA ASN A 52 -3.25 3.75 9.63
C ASN A 52 -4.34 4.28 8.69
N PHE A 53 -3.96 5.05 7.68
CA PHE A 53 -4.90 5.53 6.66
C PHE A 53 -5.48 4.36 5.84
N LEU A 54 -4.65 3.41 5.40
CA LEU A 54 -5.11 2.27 4.61
C LEU A 54 -6.00 1.32 5.42
N VAL A 55 -5.69 1.10 6.70
CA VAL A 55 -6.56 0.33 7.61
C VAL A 55 -7.93 0.98 7.70
N PHE A 56 -7.97 2.29 7.94
CA PHE A 56 -9.23 3.04 7.99
C PHE A 56 -9.99 2.95 6.65
N LEU A 57 -9.31 3.08 5.52
CA LEU A 57 -9.95 2.99 4.21
C LEU A 57 -10.50 1.58 3.92
N GLY A 58 -9.82 0.54 4.42
CA GLY A 58 -10.25 -0.85 4.31
C GLY A 58 -11.61 -1.11 4.97
N ASP A 59 -11.91 -0.41 6.07
CA ASP A 59 -13.21 -0.51 6.77
C ASP A 59 -14.37 0.02 5.93
N TYR A 60 -14.10 0.90 4.97
CA TYR A 60 -15.09 1.46 4.03
C TYR A 60 -14.97 0.88 2.61
N SER A 61 -14.22 -0.22 2.43
CA SER A 61 -13.94 -0.80 1.12
C SER A 61 -15.20 -1.08 0.27
N GLY A 62 -16.29 -1.55 0.88
CA GLY A 62 -17.57 -1.75 0.18
C GLY A 62 -18.15 -0.47 -0.43
N ALA A 63 -18.25 0.60 0.38
CA ALA A 63 -18.80 1.87 -0.06
C ALA A 63 -17.90 2.60 -1.07
N ILE A 64 -16.59 2.43 -0.95
CA ILE A 64 -15.59 3.09 -1.80
C ILE A 64 -15.35 2.31 -3.10
N SER A 65 -15.58 1.00 -3.12
CA SER A 65 -15.45 0.16 -4.32
C SER A 65 -16.29 0.71 -5.48
N ASP A 66 -17.55 1.07 -5.23
CA ASP A 66 -18.47 1.60 -6.23
C ASP A 66 -18.08 3.00 -6.73
N ILE A 67 -17.25 3.70 -5.96
CA ILE A 67 -16.80 5.06 -6.25
C ILE A 67 -15.47 5.05 -7.04
N VAL A 68 -14.62 4.05 -6.83
CA VAL A 68 -13.23 3.97 -7.33
C VAL A 68 -13.11 3.15 -8.63
N VAL A 69 -14.23 2.78 -9.25
CA VAL A 69 -14.28 1.91 -10.45
C VAL A 69 -13.35 2.33 -11.59
N ASP A 70 -13.14 3.64 -11.79
CA ASP A 70 -12.28 4.18 -12.86
C ASP A 70 -10.82 4.46 -12.43
N CYS A 71 -10.43 4.16 -11.20
CA CYS A 71 -9.14 4.55 -10.63
C CYS A 71 -8.07 3.46 -10.73
N SER A 72 -8.27 2.47 -11.60
CA SER A 72 -7.30 1.39 -11.79
C SER A 72 -5.96 1.97 -12.23
N PRO A 73 -4.86 1.74 -11.50
CA PRO A 73 -3.55 2.19 -11.94
C PRO A 73 -3.18 1.40 -13.20
N MET A 74 -3.17 2.09 -14.34
CA MET A 74 -2.65 1.55 -15.63
C MET A 74 -1.23 0.95 -15.48
N SER A 75 -0.51 1.33 -14.43
CA SER A 75 0.86 0.95 -14.11
C SER A 75 1.04 -0.48 -13.56
N ILE A 76 -0.01 -1.14 -13.04
CA ILE A 76 0.13 -2.47 -12.43
C ILE A 76 0.56 -3.53 -13.46
N GLN A 77 0.09 -3.41 -14.70
CA GLN A 77 0.49 -4.32 -15.78
C GLN A 77 1.97 -4.17 -16.16
N MET A 78 2.57 -2.97 -16.01
CA MET A 78 3.97 -2.72 -16.39
C MET A 78 4.99 -3.05 -15.29
N LEU A 79 4.57 -3.09 -14.02
CA LEU A 79 5.46 -3.39 -12.88
C LEU A 79 5.55 -4.88 -12.53
N SER A 80 4.78 -5.71 -13.24
CA SER A 80 4.73 -7.18 -13.11
C SER A 80 6.10 -7.86 -13.25
N GLU A 81 7.01 -7.33 -14.08
CA GLU A 81 8.27 -8.03 -14.39
C GLU A 81 9.49 -7.60 -13.55
N SER A 82 9.50 -6.41 -12.93
CA SER A 82 10.71 -5.88 -12.27
C SER A 82 10.62 -5.78 -10.75
N CYS A 83 9.42 -5.82 -10.17
CA CYS A 83 9.22 -5.63 -8.74
C CYS A 83 8.76 -6.95 -8.08
N TYR A 84 9.62 -7.56 -7.25
CA TYR A 84 9.25 -8.73 -6.43
C TYR A 84 8.05 -8.49 -5.50
N LEU A 85 7.62 -7.24 -5.35
CA LEU A 85 6.47 -6.78 -4.56
C LEU A 85 5.17 -6.73 -5.37
N SER A 86 5.16 -7.22 -6.61
CA SER A 86 3.95 -7.23 -7.45
C SER A 86 2.82 -8.01 -6.75
N PRO A 87 1.58 -7.49 -6.73
CA PRO A 87 0.42 -8.24 -6.28
C PRO A 87 0.30 -9.51 -7.12
N THR A 88 0.31 -10.66 -6.46
CA THR A 88 0.06 -11.93 -7.15
C THR A 88 -1.37 -11.90 -7.66
N SER A 89 -1.55 -11.95 -8.97
CA SER A 89 -2.82 -12.38 -9.56
C SER A 89 -2.99 -13.84 -9.19
N GLY A 90 -3.69 -14.11 -8.09
CA GLY A 90 -4.09 -15.44 -7.71
C GLY A 90 -4.91 -16.06 -8.85
N ASP A 91 -4.52 -17.26 -9.25
CA ASP A 91 -5.26 -18.11 -10.17
C ASP A 91 -6.66 -18.38 -9.58
N GLY A 92 -7.71 -17.82 -10.20
CA GLY A 92 -9.09 -17.90 -9.70
C GLY A 92 -9.99 -16.70 -10.00
N ASP A 93 -10.24 -16.45 -11.28
CA ASP A 93 -11.52 -16.01 -11.89
C ASP A 93 -12.49 -15.07 -11.13
N SER A 94 -11.98 -14.03 -10.47
CA SER A 94 -12.79 -12.84 -10.14
C SER A 94 -11.96 -11.57 -10.26
N PRO A 95 -12.44 -10.54 -10.99
CA PRO A 95 -11.75 -9.25 -11.04
C PRO A 95 -11.65 -8.72 -9.61
N SER A 96 -10.43 -8.55 -9.12
CA SER A 96 -10.18 -7.95 -7.82
C SER A 96 -10.91 -6.61 -7.78
N SER A 97 -11.72 -6.37 -6.74
CA SER A 97 -12.48 -5.13 -6.63
C SER A 97 -11.54 -3.92 -6.81
N PRO A 98 -11.95 -2.85 -7.54
CA PRO A 98 -11.10 -1.70 -7.83
C PRO A 98 -10.43 -1.09 -6.59
N ILE A 99 -11.11 -1.12 -5.43
CA ILE A 99 -10.54 -0.64 -4.17
C ILE A 99 -9.41 -1.54 -3.66
N VAL A 100 -9.50 -2.87 -3.84
CA VAL A 100 -8.45 -3.82 -3.46
C VAL A 100 -7.20 -3.55 -4.28
N VAL A 101 -7.36 -3.35 -5.59
CA VAL A 101 -6.28 -2.99 -6.51
C VAL A 101 -5.62 -1.68 -6.06
N ARG A 102 -6.43 -0.66 -5.77
CA ARG A 102 -5.94 0.66 -5.33
C ARG A 102 -5.24 0.61 -3.97
N LEU A 103 -5.76 -0.13 -2.99
CA LEU A 103 -5.15 -0.30 -1.68
C LEU A 103 -3.81 -1.03 -1.79
N THR A 104 -3.77 -2.10 -2.57
CA THR A 104 -2.54 -2.88 -2.79
C THR A 104 -1.48 -2.04 -3.48
N TRP A 105 -1.88 -1.21 -4.44
CA TRP A 105 -1.00 -0.22 -5.08
C TRP A 105 -0.42 0.78 -4.08
N LEU A 106 -1.24 1.34 -3.18
CA LEU A 106 -0.76 2.29 -2.17
C LEU A 106 0.23 1.64 -1.18
N VAL A 107 0.04 0.37 -0.83
CA VAL A 107 1.03 -0.39 -0.05
C VAL A 107 2.34 -0.52 -0.85
N LEU A 108 2.28 -0.86 -2.13
CA LEU A 108 3.48 -0.95 -2.99
C LEU A 108 4.22 0.40 -3.07
N VAL A 109 3.50 1.50 -3.25
CA VAL A 109 4.08 2.85 -3.29
C VAL A 109 4.81 3.17 -1.98
N LEU A 110 4.24 2.81 -0.83
CA LEU A 110 4.92 2.92 0.46
C LEU A 110 6.20 2.07 0.51
N LEU A 111 6.14 0.81 0.10
CA LEU A 111 7.30 -0.10 0.14
C LEU A 111 8.43 0.39 -0.77
N CYS A 112 8.13 0.84 -1.99
CA CYS A 112 9.12 1.44 -2.89
C CYS A 112 9.74 2.70 -2.28
N LYS A 113 8.92 3.53 -1.60
CA LYS A 113 9.44 4.72 -0.93
C LYS A 113 10.37 4.38 0.23
N LEU A 114 10.09 3.31 0.96
CA LEU A 114 10.94 2.80 2.02
C LEU A 114 12.25 2.22 1.47
N ASP A 115 12.21 1.53 0.33
CA ASP A 115 13.42 1.05 -0.35
C ASP A 115 14.37 2.21 -0.71
N GLY A 116 13.84 3.27 -1.33
CA GLY A 116 14.63 4.47 -1.61
C GLY A 116 15.18 5.15 -0.35
N LYS A 117 14.48 5.09 0.78
CA LYS A 117 14.99 5.58 2.07
C LYS A 117 16.07 4.68 2.66
N ALA A 118 15.97 3.36 2.46
CA ALA A 118 16.96 2.40 2.95
C ALA A 118 18.34 2.64 2.33
N GLN A 119 18.39 3.15 1.09
CA GLN A 119 19.63 3.52 0.40
C GLN A 119 20.37 4.71 1.03
N LEU A 120 19.72 5.47 1.93
CA LEU A 120 20.34 6.61 2.63
C LEU A 120 21.14 6.19 3.88
N TYR A 121 21.05 4.94 4.31
CA TYR A 121 21.88 4.43 5.39
C TYR A 121 23.29 4.15 4.88
N LYS A 122 24.30 4.63 5.63
CA LYS A 122 25.71 4.32 5.35
C LYS A 122 26.05 2.86 5.65
N ASP A 123 25.42 2.33 6.69
CA ASP A 123 25.59 0.96 7.12
C ASP A 123 24.56 0.06 6.41
N VAL A 124 25.06 -0.95 5.71
CA VAL A 124 24.23 -1.87 4.92
C VAL A 124 23.35 -2.74 5.82
N GLY A 125 23.84 -3.12 7.00
CA GLY A 125 23.05 -3.85 7.98
C GLY A 125 21.84 -3.02 8.45
N LEU A 126 22.05 -1.78 8.86
CA LEU A 126 20.96 -0.88 9.28
C LEU A 126 19.92 -0.65 8.17
N SER A 127 20.35 -0.66 6.90
CA SER A 127 19.45 -0.61 5.75
C SER A 127 18.51 -1.82 5.71
N TYR A 128 19.05 -3.04 5.85
CA TYR A 128 18.25 -4.27 5.88
C TYR A 128 17.36 -4.38 7.13
N LEU A 129 17.88 -3.97 8.29
CA LEU A 129 17.10 -3.91 9.53
C LEU A 129 15.92 -2.94 9.40
N PHE A 130 16.13 -1.78 8.78
CA PHE A 130 15.08 -0.82 8.47
C PHE A 130 13.99 -1.41 7.58
N LEU A 131 14.37 -2.09 6.50
CA LEU A 131 13.43 -2.74 5.60
C LEU A 131 12.64 -3.85 6.30
N ALA A 132 13.30 -4.70 7.07
CA ALA A 132 12.66 -5.77 7.84
C ALA A 132 11.65 -5.22 8.84
N ASN A 133 12.02 -4.22 9.65
CA ASN A 133 11.16 -3.63 10.67
C ASN A 133 9.91 -2.97 10.08
N ASN A 134 10.08 -2.21 8.99
CA ASN A 134 8.96 -1.53 8.36
C ASN A 134 8.04 -2.49 7.61
N LEU A 135 8.57 -3.47 6.89
CA LEU A 135 7.76 -4.47 6.21
C LEU A 135 7.01 -5.36 7.20
N ASN A 136 7.66 -5.77 8.30
CA ASN A 136 6.99 -6.52 9.36
C ASN A 136 5.84 -5.72 10.01
N TYR A 137 6.03 -4.41 10.20
CA TYR A 137 4.95 -3.54 10.69
C TYR A 137 3.77 -3.47 9.71
N VAL A 138 4.03 -3.35 8.40
CA VAL A 138 2.99 -3.40 7.36
C VAL A 138 2.22 -4.71 7.43
N ILE A 139 2.92 -5.85 7.50
CA ILE A 139 2.31 -7.18 7.62
C ILE A 139 1.42 -7.28 8.86
N LEU A 140 1.91 -6.80 10.00
CA LEU A 140 1.14 -6.80 11.25
C LEU A 140 -0.17 -6.00 11.09
N LYS A 141 -0.10 -4.79 10.52
CA LYS A 141 -1.28 -3.97 10.27
C LYS A 141 -2.27 -4.60 9.29
N VAL A 142 -1.77 -5.28 8.25
CA VAL A 142 -2.64 -6.03 7.34
C VAL A 142 -3.34 -7.16 8.08
N ARG A 143 -2.61 -7.93 8.91
CA ARG A 143 -3.16 -9.07 9.66
C ARG A 143 -4.23 -8.67 10.69
N GLU A 144 -4.05 -7.52 11.33
CA GLU A 144 -4.92 -7.01 12.40
C GLU A 144 -6.15 -6.24 11.91
N SER A 145 -6.34 -6.10 10.59
CA SER A 145 -7.42 -5.29 10.01
C SER A 145 -8.17 -6.00 8.88
N ASN A 146 -9.23 -5.36 8.40
CA ASN A 146 -9.98 -5.81 7.22
C ASN A 146 -9.12 -5.93 5.95
N LEU A 147 -7.93 -5.30 5.93
CA LEU A 147 -6.94 -5.48 4.87
C LEU A 147 -6.53 -6.96 4.70
N LYS A 148 -6.56 -7.79 5.74
CA LYS A 148 -6.30 -9.23 5.61
C LYS A 148 -7.25 -9.91 4.63
N LEU A 149 -8.53 -9.53 4.66
CA LEU A 149 -9.56 -10.08 3.77
C LEU A 149 -9.39 -9.57 2.35
N LEU A 150 -8.92 -8.33 2.19
CA LEU A 150 -8.75 -7.69 0.89
C LEU A 150 -7.47 -8.15 0.17
N LEU A 151 -6.33 -8.23 0.88
CA LEU A 151 -5.03 -8.59 0.29
C LEU A 151 -4.76 -10.10 0.29
N GLY A 152 -5.40 -10.86 1.18
CA GLY A 152 -5.28 -12.31 1.24
C GLY A 152 -4.06 -12.85 2.00
N SER A 153 -4.12 -14.13 2.35
CA SER A 153 -3.07 -14.83 3.11
C SER A 153 -1.80 -15.07 2.30
N GLU A 154 -1.92 -15.25 0.98
CA GLU A 154 -0.77 -15.44 0.10
C GLU A 154 0.12 -14.19 0.06
N TRP A 155 -0.50 -13.00 -0.05
CA TRP A 155 0.21 -11.73 0.02
C TRP A 155 1.00 -11.62 1.33
N ILE A 156 0.38 -11.97 2.46
CA ILE A 156 1.04 -11.97 3.78
C ILE A 156 2.24 -12.93 3.78
N SER A 157 2.05 -14.18 3.37
CA SER A 157 3.11 -15.21 3.35
C SER A 157 4.30 -14.79 2.48
N LYS A 158 4.04 -14.25 1.29
CA LYS A 158 5.05 -13.72 0.37
C LYS A 158 5.90 -12.64 1.03
N HIS A 159 5.27 -11.69 1.72
CA HIS A 159 5.99 -10.60 2.38
C HIS A 159 6.70 -11.07 3.65
N GLU A 160 6.19 -12.06 4.38
CA GLU A 160 6.91 -12.68 5.51
C GLU A 160 8.20 -13.37 5.07
N MET A 161 8.18 -14.08 3.93
CA MET A 161 9.41 -14.63 3.34
C MET A 161 10.42 -13.53 3.03
N LYS A 162 9.95 -12.38 2.53
CA LYS A 162 10.82 -11.23 2.25
C LYS A 162 11.43 -10.61 3.51
N VAL A 163 10.66 -10.51 4.60
CA VAL A 163 11.20 -10.08 5.91
C VAL A 163 12.32 -11.01 6.37
N LYS A 164 12.14 -12.33 6.25
CA LYS A 164 13.18 -13.31 6.59
C LYS A 164 14.44 -13.14 5.72
N GLU A 165 14.27 -12.84 4.42
CA GLU A 165 15.39 -12.53 3.54
C GLU A 165 16.16 -11.29 4.00
N TYR A 166 15.47 -10.20 4.37
CA TYR A 166 16.11 -9.00 4.90
C TYR A 166 16.85 -9.26 6.21
N MET A 167 16.24 -10.00 7.15
CA MET A 167 16.90 -10.37 8.41
C MET A 167 18.16 -11.22 8.17
N SER A 168 18.09 -12.18 7.25
CA SER A 168 19.26 -13.00 6.89
C SER A 168 20.38 -12.18 6.24
N LYS A 169 20.05 -11.13 5.47
CA LYS A 169 21.07 -10.22 4.92
C LYS A 169 21.67 -9.34 6.01
N TYR A 170 20.84 -8.81 6.92
CA TYR A 170 21.30 -8.06 8.09
C TYR A 170 22.35 -8.84 8.90
N GLU A 171 22.05 -10.10 9.25
CA GLU A 171 22.95 -10.98 10.01
C GLU A 171 24.29 -11.27 9.31
N ARG A 172 24.35 -11.21 7.98
CA ARG A 172 25.60 -11.40 7.22
C ARG A 172 26.42 -10.12 7.07
N THR A 173 25.77 -8.96 7.19
CA THR A 173 26.39 -7.65 6.97
C THR A 173 26.75 -6.90 8.26
N GLY A 174 26.19 -7.32 9.40
CA GLY A 174 26.57 -6.86 10.73
C GLY A 174 27.63 -7.77 11.35
#